data_AF-A0A9D0Z9R3-F1
#
_entry.id   AF-A0A9D0Z9R3-F1
#
_cell.length_a   1.000
_cell.length_b   1.000
_cell.length_c   1.000
_cell.angle_alpha   90.00
_cell.angle_beta   90.00
_cell.angle_gamma   90.00
#
_symmetry.space_group_name_H-M   'P 1'
#
loop_
_entity.id
_entity.type
_entity.pdbx_description
1 polymer ?
#
loop_
_entity_poly.entity_id
_entity_poly.type
_entity_poly.pdbx_seq_one_letter_code
_entity_poly.pdbx_strand_id
1 'polypeptide(L)'
;METKWHAWYNKNGGVGSYKGVLRVQGDENDSAVCGDYIAVRALENGVTIIGMTRGRDTRLHHTEHLDAGEVMIAQFTDNTSAVKVRGRAEILTRHGRIRSGLD
;
A
#
# COMPACT_ATOMS: atom_id res chain seq x y z
N MET A 1 -29.81 -7.26 2.12
CA MET A 1 -28.80 -8.22 2.61
C MET A 1 -27.87 -7.44 3.53
N GLU A 2 -27.99 -7.69 4.82
CA GLU A 2 -27.37 -6.90 5.88
C GLU A 2 -26.25 -7.75 6.49
N THR A 3 -25.00 -7.32 6.30
CA THR A 3 -23.83 -8.03 6.84
C THR A 3 -23.62 -7.64 8.30
N LYS A 4 -24.03 -8.53 9.21
CA LYS A 4 -23.65 -8.48 10.62
C LYS A 4 -22.15 -8.71 10.76
N TRP A 5 -21.43 -7.70 11.22
CA TRP A 5 -20.05 -7.84 11.69
C TRP A 5 -20.07 -8.31 13.15
N HIS A 6 -19.29 -9.35 13.47
CA HIS A 6 -19.14 -9.83 14.85
C HIS A 6 -18.35 -8.80 15.67
N ALA A 7 -18.99 -8.27 16.71
CA ALA A 7 -18.37 -7.38 17.68
C ALA A 7 -17.19 -8.07 18.38
N TRP A 8 -16.07 -7.36 18.56
CA TRP A 8 -14.93 -7.83 19.34
C TRP A 8 -14.96 -7.21 20.75
N TYR A 9 -14.66 -7.98 21.78
CA TYR A 9 -14.66 -7.55 23.18
C TYR A 9 -13.23 -7.21 23.64
N ASN A 10 -13.01 -5.97 24.10
CA ASN A 10 -11.82 -5.61 24.87
C ASN A 10 -11.87 -6.31 26.24
N LYS A 11 -10.70 -6.67 26.83
CA LYS A 11 -10.53 -7.20 28.19
C LYS A 11 -11.26 -6.40 29.31
N ASN A 12 -11.69 -5.18 29.03
CA ASN A 12 -12.47 -4.33 29.95
C ASN A 12 -13.98 -4.25 29.64
N GLY A 13 -14.54 -5.12 28.79
CA GLY A 13 -16.00 -5.28 28.68
C GLY A 13 -16.76 -4.23 27.86
N GLY A 14 -16.07 -3.31 27.17
CA GLY A 14 -16.71 -2.28 26.34
C GLY A 14 -16.90 -2.71 24.89
N VAL A 15 -18.11 -2.51 24.34
CA VAL A 15 -18.41 -2.66 22.90
C VAL A 15 -18.02 -1.35 22.20
N GLY A 16 -16.94 -1.35 21.43
CA GLY A 16 -16.50 -0.19 20.65
C GLY A 16 -17.01 -0.24 19.21
N SER A 17 -17.57 0.87 18.71
CA SER A 17 -17.82 1.07 17.27
C SER A 17 -16.54 1.55 16.59
N TYR A 18 -16.20 0.99 15.43
CA TYR A 18 -15.05 1.46 14.64
C TYR A 18 -15.29 2.89 14.11
N LYS A 19 -14.87 3.89 14.88
CA LYS A 19 -14.50 5.22 14.38
C LYS A 19 -13.02 5.41 14.69
N GLY A 20 -12.18 4.64 14.01
CA GLY A 20 -10.73 4.66 14.21
C GLY A 20 -10.03 4.92 12.90
N VAL A 21 -9.54 6.16 12.72
CA VAL A 21 -8.30 6.36 11.94
C VAL A 21 -7.27 5.43 12.58
N LEU A 22 -6.63 4.58 11.78
CA LEU A 22 -5.58 3.66 12.22
C LEU A 22 -4.49 4.48 12.92
N ARG A 23 -4.49 4.52 14.26
CA ARG A 23 -3.42 5.18 15.02
C ARG A 23 -2.31 4.17 15.21
N VAL A 24 -1.24 4.34 14.43
CA VAL A 24 0.05 3.72 14.73
C VAL A 24 0.48 4.28 16.08
N GLN A 25 0.77 3.39 17.03
CA GLN A 25 1.26 3.77 18.35
C GLN A 25 2.74 4.14 18.21
N GLY A 26 3.01 5.39 17.82
CA GLY A 26 4.34 5.98 17.72
C GLY A 26 4.49 7.11 18.74
N ASP A 27 5.70 7.27 19.29
CA ASP A 27 6.06 8.35 20.21
C ASP A 27 5.77 9.73 19.58
N GLU A 28 5.49 10.74 20.41
CA GLU A 28 5.06 12.10 20.01
C GLU A 28 6.04 12.87 19.11
N ASN A 29 7.22 12.30 18.85
CA ASN A 29 8.29 12.84 18.04
C ASN A 29 8.52 12.09 16.71
N ASP A 30 7.75 11.02 16.45
CA ASP A 30 7.75 10.35 15.16
C ASP A 30 6.73 11.08 14.27
N SER A 31 7.20 12.07 13.53
CA SER A 31 6.41 12.69 12.47
C SER A 31 6.08 11.60 11.46
N ALA A 32 4.97 10.90 11.69
CA ALA A 32 4.51 9.79 10.86
C ALA A 32 4.61 10.25 9.41
N VAL A 33 5.51 9.62 8.64
CA VAL A 33 5.68 9.92 7.23
C VAL A 33 4.38 9.53 6.56
N CYS A 34 3.43 10.46 6.46
CA CYS A 34 2.12 10.25 5.87
C CYS A 34 2.22 10.52 4.36
N GLY A 35 3.13 9.79 3.71
CA GLY A 35 3.35 9.91 2.27
C GLY A 35 2.19 9.34 1.47
N ASP A 36 1.96 9.86 0.27
CA ASP A 36 1.08 9.23 -0.71
C ASP A 36 1.52 7.75 -0.91
N TYR A 37 0.56 6.89 -1.25
CA TYR A 37 0.81 5.49 -1.52
C TYR A 37 0.15 5.05 -2.83
N ILE A 38 0.57 3.89 -3.32
CA ILE A 38 -0.10 3.17 -4.39
C ILE A 38 -0.49 1.77 -3.89
N ALA A 39 -1.60 1.24 -4.38
CA ALA A 39 -1.95 -0.17 -4.23
C ALA A 39 -1.82 -0.85 -5.60
N VAL A 40 -1.15 -1.99 -5.66
CA VAL A 40 -0.88 -2.74 -6.89
C VAL A 40 -1.38 -4.15 -6.69
N ARG A 41 -2.28 -4.62 -7.55
CA ARG A 41 -2.72 -6.02 -7.62
C ARG A 41 -2.19 -6.66 -8.89
N ALA A 42 -1.46 -7.76 -8.76
CA ALA A 42 -0.96 -8.53 -9.89
C ALA A 42 -2.11 -9.27 -10.61
N LEU A 43 -2.17 -9.14 -11.93
CA LEU A 43 -3.12 -9.85 -12.79
C LEU A 43 -2.48 -11.05 -13.50
N GLU A 44 -1.17 -11.25 -13.32
CA GLU A 44 -0.39 -12.40 -13.78
C GLU A 44 0.78 -12.67 -12.82
N ASN A 45 1.41 -13.84 -12.95
CA ASN A 45 2.61 -14.15 -12.18
C ASN A 45 3.81 -13.35 -12.67
N GLY A 46 4.72 -13.00 -11.75
CA GLY A 46 5.95 -12.29 -12.09
C GLY A 46 5.79 -10.79 -12.30
N VAL A 47 4.68 -10.20 -11.83
CA VAL A 47 4.56 -8.74 -11.76
C VAL A 47 5.66 -8.20 -10.86
N THR A 48 6.35 -7.16 -11.32
CA THR A 48 7.50 -6.60 -10.60
C THR A 48 7.24 -5.15 -10.21
N ILE A 49 7.44 -4.83 -8.93
CA ILE A 49 7.32 -3.48 -8.38
C ILE A 49 8.73 -3.00 -8.02
N ILE A 50 9.15 -1.88 -8.61
CA ILE A 50 10.52 -1.38 -8.49
C ILE A 50 10.50 0.01 -7.87
N GLY A 51 11.05 0.14 -6.66
CA GLY A 51 11.29 1.42 -6.01
C GLY A 51 12.49 2.14 -6.64
N MET A 52 12.36 3.46 -6.82
CA MET A 52 13.41 4.32 -7.35
C MET A 52 13.82 5.39 -6.34
N THR A 53 15.13 5.63 -6.24
CA THR A 53 15.71 6.49 -5.20
C THR A 53 15.18 7.91 -5.28
N ARG A 54 15.00 8.56 -4.12
CA ARG A 54 14.83 10.01 -4.04
C ARG A 54 16.20 10.69 -4.10
N GLY A 55 16.30 11.83 -4.81
CA GLY A 55 17.50 12.67 -4.82
C GLY A 55 17.98 13.02 -6.22
N ARG A 56 19.25 13.45 -6.32
CA ARG A 56 19.88 13.91 -7.56
C ARG A 56 19.92 12.84 -8.65
N ASP A 57 20.16 11.60 -8.23
CA ASP A 57 20.23 10.46 -9.14
C ASP A 57 19.00 9.57 -8.94
N THR A 58 18.45 9.08 -10.05
CA THR A 58 17.34 8.12 -10.03
C THR A 58 17.88 6.72 -10.33
N ARG A 59 17.94 5.86 -9.31
CA ARG A 59 18.41 4.48 -9.41
C ARG A 59 17.34 3.51 -8.91
N LEU A 60 17.33 2.29 -9.44
CA LEU A 60 16.50 1.20 -8.92
C LEU A 60 17.15 0.67 -7.64
N HIS A 61 16.44 0.62 -6.52
CA HIS A 61 17.03 0.23 -5.23
C HIS A 61 16.28 -0.87 -4.48
N HIS A 62 15.05 -1.19 -4.88
CA HIS A 62 14.29 -2.31 -4.33
C HIS A 62 13.36 -2.87 -5.40
N THR A 63 13.23 -4.20 -5.44
CA THR A 63 12.43 -4.92 -6.41
C THR A 63 11.61 -5.96 -5.65
N GLU A 64 10.29 -5.84 -5.71
CA GLU A 64 9.35 -6.80 -5.17
C GLU A 64 8.68 -7.57 -6.31
N HIS A 65 8.45 -8.86 -6.11
CA HIS A 65 7.81 -9.74 -7.10
C HIS A 65 6.47 -10.20 -6.57
N LEU A 66 5.45 -10.13 -7.41
CA LEU A 66 4.09 -10.55 -7.08
C LEU A 66 3.63 -11.66 -8.03
N ASP A 67 3.05 -12.69 -7.46
CA ASP A 67 2.27 -13.70 -8.18
C ASP A 67 0.83 -13.26 -8.42
N ALA A 68 0.14 -13.91 -9.35
CA ALA A 68 -1.22 -13.54 -9.75
C ALA A 68 -2.16 -13.53 -8.54
N GLY A 69 -2.86 -12.41 -8.35
CA GLY A 69 -3.76 -12.20 -7.23
C GLY A 69 -3.12 -11.59 -5.99
N GLU A 70 -1.78 -11.54 -5.90
CA GLU A 70 -1.11 -10.84 -4.80
C GLU A 70 -1.28 -9.32 -4.90
N VAL A 71 -1.24 -8.67 -3.73
CA VAL A 71 -1.45 -7.24 -3.58
C VAL A 71 -0.34 -6.63 -2.73
N MET A 72 0.22 -5.53 -3.21
CA MET A 72 1.16 -4.69 -2.45
C MET A 72 0.59 -3.29 -2.28
N ILE A 73 0.68 -2.75 -1.06
CA ILE A 73 0.42 -1.34 -0.76
C ILE A 73 1.77 -0.70 -0.44
N ALA A 74 2.23 0.19 -1.31
CA ALA A 74 3.57 0.78 -1.26
C ALA A 74 3.49 2.28 -1.03
N GLN A 75 4.09 2.74 0.07
CA GLN A 75 4.16 4.16 0.40
C GLN A 75 5.37 4.83 -0.29
N PHE A 76 5.22 6.08 -0.70
CA PHE A 76 6.38 6.94 -0.96
C PHE A 76 7.04 7.31 0.37
N THR A 77 8.37 7.23 0.38
CA THR A 77 9.18 7.43 1.59
C THR A 77 10.30 8.42 1.30
N ASP A 78 11.15 8.66 2.31
CA ASP A 78 12.38 9.43 2.14
C ASP A 78 13.31 8.79 1.10
N ASN A 79 13.35 7.45 1.03
CA ASN A 79 14.21 6.73 0.11
C ASN A 79 13.55 6.46 -1.25
N THR A 80 12.21 6.36 -1.30
CA THR A 80 11.48 6.02 -2.53
C THR A 80 10.66 7.21 -3.02
N SER A 81 11.06 7.78 -4.17
CA SER A 81 10.37 8.91 -4.80
C SER A 81 9.51 8.55 -5.99
N ALA A 82 9.79 7.41 -6.62
CA ALA A 82 9.04 6.88 -7.75
C ALA A 82 8.93 5.36 -7.66
N VAL A 83 7.89 4.81 -8.27
CA VAL A 83 7.67 3.36 -8.37
C VAL A 83 7.39 3.01 -9.83
N LYS A 84 8.10 1.99 -10.34
CA LYS A 84 7.86 1.40 -11.66
C LYS A 84 7.21 0.03 -11.49
N VAL A 85 6.08 -0.20 -12.15
CA VAL A 85 5.41 -1.51 -12.20
C VAL A 85 5.64 -2.14 -13.58
N ARG A 86 6.03 -3.41 -13.62
CA ARG A 86 6.17 -4.23 -14.85
C ARG A 86 5.26 -5.46 -14.75
N GLY A 87 4.75 -5.92 -15.89
CA GLY A 87 3.74 -6.99 -15.98
C GLY A 87 2.31 -6.45 -15.92
N ARG A 88 1.34 -7.33 -16.15
CA ARG A 88 -0.10 -7.01 -16.10
C ARG A 88 -0.55 -6.81 -14.66
N ALA A 89 -0.95 -5.60 -14.31
CA ALA A 89 -1.39 -5.25 -12.97
C ALA A 89 -2.49 -4.18 -12.98
N GLU A 90 -3.32 -4.16 -11.93
CA GLU A 90 -4.23 -3.07 -11.62
C GLU A 90 -3.61 -2.21 -10.51
N ILE A 91 -3.52 -0.91 -10.75
CA ILE A 91 -2.86 0.04 -9.86
C ILE A 91 -3.89 1.08 -9.42
N LEU A 92 -4.01 1.29 -8.11
CA LEU A 92 -4.82 2.33 -7.49
C LEU A 92 -3.92 3.39 -6.88
N THR A 93 -4.24 4.64 -7.16
CA THR A 93 -3.60 5.82 -6.58
C THR A 93 -4.67 6.79 -6.10
N ARG A 94 -4.28 7.88 -5.44
CA ARG A 94 -5.21 8.98 -5.13
C ARG A 94 -5.88 9.61 -6.36
N HIS A 95 -5.32 9.38 -7.56
CA HIS A 95 -5.83 9.88 -8.83
C HIS A 95 -6.75 8.89 -9.56
N GLY A 96 -7.02 7.73 -8.94
CA GLY A 96 -7.85 6.69 -9.50
C GLY A 96 -7.05 5.48 -9.98
N ARG A 97 -7.69 4.71 -10.87
CA ARG A 97 -7.23 3.40 -11.32
C ARG A 97 -6.47 3.48 -12.65
N ILE A 98 -5.36 2.75 -12.73
CA ILE A 98 -4.52 2.59 -13.94
C ILE A 98 -4.26 1.09 -14.14
N ARG A 99 -3.99 0.67 -15.39
CA ARG A 99 -3.51 -0.68 -15.72
C ARG A 99 -2.13 -0.61 -16.34
N SER A 100 -1.29 -1.59 -16.01
CA SER A 100 0.01 -1.83 -16.66
C SER A 100 -0.02 -3.10 -17.50
N GLY A 101 0.95 -3.23 -18.40
CA GLY A 101 1.01 -4.33 -19.37
C GLY A 101 0.21 -4.05 -20.64
N LEU A 102 0.45 -4.86 -21.67
CA LEU A 102 -0.44 -4.92 -22.85
C LEU A 102 -1.57 -5.90 -22.54
N ASP A 103 -2.75 -5.66 -23.11
CA ASP A 103 -3.91 -6.56 -22.98
C ASP A 103 -3.69 -7.89 -23.74
#